data_AF-A0A4S8MEX9-F1
#
_entry.id   AF-A0A4S8MEX9-F1
#
_cell.length_a   1.000
_cell.length_b   1.000
_cell.length_c   1.000
_cell.angle_alpha   90.00
_cell.angle_beta   90.00
_cell.angle_gamma   90.00
#
_symmetry.space_group_name_H-M   'P 1'
#
loop_
_entity.id
_entity.type
_entity.pdbx_description
1 polymer ?
#
loop_
_entity_poly.entity_id
_entity_poly.type
_entity_poly.pdbx_seq_one_letter_code
_entity_poly.pdbx_strand_id
1 'polypeptide(L)'
;MEARLRDGLLNESLNHLRQSLLVKQRLLRYKKINARNQGATTRSRRKVGRQDRKIKLAAATYRAAWKAKLSLLDGNQDTLGWNKLLDEHIVGMEDLQEAEQRRAKAAKTKRADAARRALVGENPVPGAREKNRVPSWIWHGGDLGAKHMPVLSDGERRFCFSRRR
;
A
#
# COMPACT_ATOMS: atom_id res chain seq x y z
N MET A 1 -28.71 17.03 2.44
CA MET A 1 -27.75 17.45 1.38
C MET A 1 -26.31 17.06 1.76
N GLU A 2 -25.89 17.29 3.00
CA GLU A 2 -24.50 17.04 3.44
C GLU A 2 -24.02 15.59 3.26
N ALA A 3 -24.85 14.58 3.54
CA ALA A 3 -24.47 13.17 3.36
C ALA A 3 -24.00 12.84 1.93
N ARG A 4 -24.69 13.36 0.90
CA ARG A 4 -24.32 13.17 -0.52
C ARG A 4 -23.00 13.85 -0.87
N LEU A 5 -22.73 15.02 -0.28
CA LEU A 5 -21.44 15.70 -0.45
C LEU A 5 -20.30 14.88 0.16
N ARG A 6 -20.52 14.26 1.33
CA ARG A 6 -19.53 13.37 1.96
C ARG A 6 -19.29 12.11 1.11
N ASP A 7 -20.33 11.55 0.50
CA ASP A 7 -20.19 10.43 -0.43
C ASP A 7 -19.38 10.79 -1.68
N GLY A 8 -19.63 11.96 -2.26
CA GLY A 8 -18.84 12.50 -3.37
C GLY A 8 -17.36 12.62 -2.99
N LEU A 9 -17.08 13.24 -1.84
CA LEU A 9 -15.71 13.43 -1.34
C LEU A 9 -15.00 12.10 -1.02
N LEU A 10 -15.72 11.11 -0.49
CA LEU A 10 -15.19 9.77 -0.25
C LEU A 10 -14.80 9.09 -1.57
N ASN A 11 -15.66 9.16 -2.58
CA ASN A 11 -15.38 8.57 -3.88
C ASN A 11 -14.21 9.27 -4.59
N GLU A 12 -14.19 10.60 -4.58
CA GLU A 12 -13.13 11.41 -5.19
C GLU A 12 -11.77 11.16 -4.54
N SER A 13 -11.71 11.20 -3.20
CA SER A 13 -10.47 10.93 -2.46
C SER A 13 -9.97 9.50 -2.67
N LEU A 14 -10.87 8.51 -2.76
CA LEU A 14 -10.51 7.14 -3.08
C LEU A 14 -9.97 6.99 -4.51
N ASN A 15 -10.56 7.69 -5.49
CA ASN A 15 -10.09 7.70 -6.87
C ASN A 15 -8.72 8.39 -7.00
N HIS A 16 -8.50 9.51 -6.32
CA HIS A 16 -7.19 10.15 -6.25
C HIS A 16 -6.12 9.26 -5.60
N LEU A 17 -6.50 8.52 -4.55
CA LEU A 17 -5.62 7.54 -3.92
C LEU A 17 -5.20 6.45 -4.91
N ARG A 18 -6.17 5.83 -5.61
CA ARG A 18 -5.92 4.81 -6.64
C ARG A 18 -5.01 5.32 -7.76
N GLN A 19 -5.33 6.48 -8.32
CA GLN A 19 -4.54 7.09 -9.39
C GLN A 19 -3.09 7.38 -8.94
N SER A 20 -2.91 7.96 -7.75
CA SER A 20 -1.58 8.28 -7.23
C SER A 20 -0.75 7.02 -6.98
N LEU A 21 -1.38 5.93 -6.54
CA LEU A 21 -0.74 4.62 -6.38
C LEU A 21 -0.30 4.04 -7.73
N LEU A 22 -1.16 4.08 -8.75
CA LEU A 22 -0.82 3.63 -10.12
C LEU A 22 0.32 4.44 -10.74
N VAL A 23 0.32 5.77 -10.57
CA VAL A 23 1.41 6.62 -11.06
C VAL A 23 2.71 6.29 -10.33
N LYS A 24 2.68 6.15 -9.00
CA LYS A 24 3.86 5.74 -8.23
C LYS A 24 4.41 4.40 -8.73
N GLN A 25 3.55 3.42 -9.01
CA GLN A 25 3.94 2.13 -9.56
C GLN A 25 4.68 2.25 -10.88
N ARG A 26 4.12 3.02 -11.83
CA ARG A 26 4.74 3.24 -13.14
C ARG A 26 6.10 3.92 -13.01
N LEU A 27 6.24 4.88 -12.10
CA LEU A 27 7.52 5.54 -11.81
C LEU A 27 8.56 4.59 -11.23
N LEU A 28 8.17 3.68 -10.34
CA LEU A 28 9.08 2.68 -9.77
C LEU A 28 9.52 1.66 -10.83
N ARG A 29 8.60 1.21 -11.69
CA ARG A 29 8.92 0.33 -12.83
C ARG A 29 9.88 1.02 -13.80
N TYR A 30 9.60 2.27 -14.16
CA TYR A 30 10.48 3.08 -15.00
C TYR A 30 11.87 3.23 -14.38
N LYS A 31 11.95 3.57 -13.08
CA LYS A 31 13.23 3.69 -12.36
C LYS A 31 14.01 2.37 -12.41
N LYS A 32 13.34 1.23 -12.19
CA LYS A 32 13.97 -0.10 -12.21
C LYS A 32 14.53 -0.48 -13.57
N ILE A 33 13.84 -0.14 -14.67
CA ILE A 33 14.25 -0.52 -16.02
C ILE A 33 15.33 0.44 -16.54
N ASN A 34 15.12 1.75 -16.40
CA ASN A 34 15.89 2.76 -17.14
C ASN A 34 17.01 3.43 -16.34
N ALA A 35 16.93 3.42 -15.01
CA ALA A 35 17.82 4.20 -14.15
C ALA A 35 18.60 3.34 -13.14
N ARG A 36 18.68 2.02 -13.39
CA ARG A 36 19.29 1.05 -12.47
C ARG A 36 20.81 1.18 -12.36
N ASN A 37 21.46 1.49 -13.48
CA ASN A 37 22.91 1.61 -13.60
C ASN A 37 23.39 3.06 -13.75
N GLN A 38 22.45 4.01 -13.73
CA GLN A 38 22.76 5.44 -13.68
C GLN A 38 23.02 5.84 -12.23
N GLY A 39 23.92 6.80 -12.00
CA GLY A 39 24.34 7.26 -10.66
C GLY A 39 23.22 7.84 -9.78
N ALA A 40 23.45 8.97 -9.11
CA ALA A 40 22.46 9.51 -8.18
C ALA A 40 21.12 9.86 -8.88
N THR A 41 20.09 9.02 -8.69
CA THR A 41 18.75 9.15 -9.30
C THR A 41 17.86 10.18 -8.60
N THR A 42 18.39 11.35 -8.27
CA THR A 42 17.73 12.40 -7.48
C THR A 42 16.39 12.84 -8.08
N ARG A 43 16.30 12.99 -9.41
CA ARG A 43 15.05 13.39 -10.09
C ARG A 43 13.96 12.35 -9.96
N SER A 44 14.27 11.07 -10.19
CA SER A 44 13.30 9.96 -10.09
C SER A 44 12.83 9.78 -8.65
N ARG A 45 13.74 9.87 -7.66
CA ARG A 45 13.40 9.84 -6.23
C ARG A 45 12.48 11.00 -5.84
N ARG A 46 12.77 12.23 -6.30
CA ARG A 46 11.89 13.40 -6.09
C ARG A 46 10.51 13.20 -6.69
N LYS A 47 10.39 12.61 -7.89
CA LYS A 47 9.09 12.30 -8.50
C LYS A 47 8.30 11.26 -7.70
N VAL A 48 8.94 10.19 -7.24
CA VAL A 48 8.31 9.18 -6.38
C VAL A 48 7.86 9.81 -5.06
N GLY A 49 8.72 10.57 -4.39
CA GLY A 49 8.39 11.25 -3.13
C GLY A 49 7.27 12.28 -3.25
N ARG A 50 7.11 12.95 -4.41
CA ARG A 50 5.94 13.79 -4.68
C ARG A 50 4.64 12.97 -4.73
N GLN A 51 4.66 11.79 -5.34
CA GLN A 51 3.49 10.90 -5.35
C GLN A 51 3.18 10.36 -3.96
N ASP A 52 4.19 10.06 -3.14
CA ASP A 52 3.98 9.65 -1.75
C ASP A 52 3.25 10.71 -0.93
N ARG A 53 3.56 11.99 -1.14
CA ARG A 53 2.84 13.09 -0.50
C ARG A 53 1.38 13.14 -0.96
N LYS A 54 1.11 12.94 -2.25
CA LYS A 54 -0.27 12.89 -2.79
C LYS A 54 -1.07 11.72 -2.21
N ILE A 55 -0.46 10.54 -2.11
CA ILE A 55 -1.06 9.35 -1.49
C ILE A 55 -1.44 9.65 -0.03
N LYS A 56 -0.51 10.22 0.75
CA LYS A 56 -0.75 10.58 2.15
C LYS A 56 -1.89 11.60 2.28
N LEU A 57 -1.92 12.62 1.42
CA LEU A 57 -2.97 13.63 1.42
C LEU A 57 -4.34 13.04 1.05
N ALA A 58 -4.41 12.20 0.02
CA ALA A 58 -5.63 11.51 -0.40
C ALA A 58 -6.15 10.54 0.67
N ALA A 59 -5.24 9.83 1.35
CA ALA A 59 -5.61 8.96 2.46
C ALA A 59 -6.13 9.74 3.68
N ALA A 60 -5.50 10.88 4.01
CA ALA A 60 -5.93 11.74 5.11
C ALA A 60 -7.31 12.35 4.83
N THR A 61 -7.54 12.83 3.61
CA THR A 61 -8.84 13.38 3.19
C THR A 61 -9.94 12.32 3.20
N TYR A 62 -9.68 11.11 2.71
CA TYR A 62 -10.63 10.00 2.82
C TYR A 62 -10.98 9.69 4.29
N ARG A 63 -9.98 9.61 5.16
CA ARG A 63 -10.18 9.33 6.60
C ARG A 63 -10.99 10.43 7.28
N ALA A 64 -10.73 11.69 6.93
CA ALA A 64 -11.49 12.83 7.46
C ALA A 64 -12.94 12.80 6.98
N ALA A 65 -13.17 12.56 5.69
CA ALA A 65 -14.51 12.44 5.11
C ALA A 65 -15.29 11.27 5.72
N TRP A 66 -14.61 10.13 5.95
CA TRP A 66 -15.21 8.95 6.57
C TRP A 66 -15.64 9.22 8.01
N LYS A 67 -14.79 9.88 8.80
CA LYS A 67 -15.14 10.30 10.17
C LYS A 67 -16.30 11.30 10.18
N ALA A 68 -16.29 12.29 9.29
CA ALA A 68 -17.38 13.25 9.19
C ALA A 68 -18.72 12.58 8.82
N LYS A 69 -18.69 11.62 7.87
CA LYS A 69 -19.88 10.85 7.53
C LYS A 69 -20.37 9.98 8.69
N LEU A 70 -19.45 9.41 9.48
CA LEU A 70 -19.79 8.63 10.67
C LEU A 70 -20.46 9.50 11.76
N SER A 71 -19.97 10.72 11.96
CA SER A 71 -20.57 11.68 12.90
C SER A 71 -21.99 12.12 12.48
N LEU A 72 -22.30 12.13 11.18
CA LEU A 72 -23.65 12.43 10.67
C LEU A 72 -24.64 11.27 10.84
N LEU A 73 -24.15 10.06 11.11
CA LEU A 73 -24.95 8.84 11.26
C LEU A 73 -24.97 8.35 12.72
N ASP A 74 -24.70 9.25 13.67
CA ASP A 74 -24.64 8.97 15.12
C ASP A 74 -23.70 7.79 15.48
N GLY A 75 -22.66 7.56 14.67
CA GLY A 75 -21.70 6.48 14.92
C GLY A 75 -22.09 5.11 14.36
N ASN A 76 -23.22 4.99 13.67
CA ASN A 76 -23.65 3.73 13.06
C ASN A 76 -22.80 3.41 11.82
N GLN A 77 -21.93 2.40 11.95
CA GLN A 77 -21.06 1.95 10.86
C GLN A 77 -21.80 1.17 9.78
N ASP A 78 -22.86 0.45 10.15
CA ASP A 78 -23.59 -0.45 9.25
C ASP A 78 -24.38 0.32 8.18
N THR A 79 -24.87 1.52 8.51
CA THR A 79 -25.57 2.42 7.57
C THR A 79 -24.62 3.25 6.72
N LEU A 80 -23.33 3.27 7.04
CA LEU A 80 -22.37 4.16 6.39
C LEU A 80 -22.00 3.69 4.98
N GLY A 81 -22.01 2.37 4.72
CA GLY A 81 -21.77 1.77 3.41
C GLY A 81 -20.34 1.92 2.85
N TRP A 82 -19.42 2.53 3.61
CA TRP A 82 -18.02 2.74 3.22
C TRP A 82 -17.05 2.08 4.20
N ASN A 83 -16.06 1.39 3.64
CA ASN A 83 -15.02 0.73 4.42
C ASN A 83 -14.01 1.72 5.02
N LYS A 84 -13.56 1.44 6.25
CA LYS A 84 -12.51 2.21 6.91
C LYS A 84 -11.15 2.00 6.22
N LEU A 85 -10.48 3.10 5.87
CA LEU A 85 -9.16 3.06 5.24
C LEU A 85 -8.03 2.94 6.28
N LEU A 86 -7.54 1.72 6.49
CA LEU A 86 -6.34 1.42 7.27
C LEU A 86 -5.07 1.60 6.44
N ASP A 87 -3.93 1.83 7.11
CA ASP A 87 -2.63 1.92 6.43
C ASP A 87 -2.27 0.61 5.73
N GLU A 88 -2.75 -0.53 6.25
CA GLU A 88 -2.58 -1.85 5.63
C GLU A 88 -3.24 -1.97 4.25
N HIS A 89 -4.30 -1.20 4.00
CA HIS A 89 -4.98 -1.16 2.71
C HIS A 89 -4.22 -0.31 1.68
N ILE A 90 -3.46 0.66 2.16
CA ILE A 90 -2.52 1.47 1.39
C ILE A 90 -1.22 0.67 1.30
N VAL A 91 -1.28 -0.46 0.61
CA VAL A 91 -0.11 -1.33 0.46
C VAL A 91 0.98 -0.54 -0.25
N GLY A 92 2.05 -0.32 0.50
CA GLY A 92 3.22 0.40 0.07
C GLY A 92 3.84 -0.30 -1.11
N MET A 93 3.69 0.33 -2.28
CA MET A 93 4.63 0.20 -3.39
C MET A 93 5.97 0.77 -2.91
N GLU A 94 6.64 0.10 -1.96
CA GLU A 94 8.01 0.42 -1.61
C GLU A 94 8.86 0.20 -2.87
N ASP A 95 9.84 1.07 -3.07
CA ASP A 95 10.81 0.87 -4.12
C ASP A 95 11.46 -0.49 -3.90
N LEU A 96 11.38 -1.39 -4.89
CA LEU A 96 11.99 -2.73 -4.79
C LEU A 96 13.44 -2.65 -4.33
N GLN A 97 14.17 -1.62 -4.75
CA GLN A 97 15.57 -1.44 -4.35
C GLN A 97 15.68 -1.07 -2.86
N GLU A 98 14.83 -0.18 -2.35
CA GLU A 98 14.81 0.17 -0.93
C GLU A 98 14.30 -0.99 -0.08
N ALA A 99 13.30 -1.73 -0.56
CA ALA A 99 12.78 -2.94 0.08
C ALA A 99 13.83 -4.05 0.10
N GLU A 100 14.56 -4.29 -1.00
CA GLU A 100 15.67 -5.24 -1.07
C GLU A 100 16.83 -4.83 -0.17
N GLN A 101 17.22 -3.55 -0.17
CA GLN A 101 18.24 -3.03 0.74
C GLN A 101 17.82 -3.16 2.21
N ARG A 102 16.56 -2.86 2.54
CA ARG A 102 16.01 -2.99 3.89
C ARG A 102 15.92 -4.46 4.31
N ARG A 103 15.52 -5.36 3.40
CA ARG A 103 15.54 -6.82 3.62
C ARG A 103 16.95 -7.35 3.79
N ALA A 104 17.91 -6.89 2.99
CA ALA A 104 19.31 -7.27 3.10
C ALA A 104 19.91 -6.80 4.44
N LYS A 105 19.60 -5.56 4.85
CA LYS A 105 19.96 -5.05 6.19
C LYS A 105 19.31 -5.88 7.30
N ALA A 106 18.01 -6.16 7.19
CA ALA A 106 17.29 -6.99 8.16
C ALA A 106 17.78 -8.44 8.20
N ALA A 107 18.21 -9.00 7.07
CA ALA A 107 18.82 -10.33 7.00
C ALA A 107 20.20 -10.34 7.63
N LYS A 108 21.01 -9.29 7.44
CA LYS A 108 22.30 -9.13 8.13
C LYS A 108 22.12 -9.02 9.64
N THR A 109 21.17 -8.21 10.11
CA THR A 109 20.90 -8.10 11.55
C THR A 109 20.35 -9.41 12.11
N LYS A 110 19.44 -10.09 11.43
CA LYS A 110 18.95 -11.42 11.83
C LYS A 110 20.05 -12.47 11.84
N ARG A 111 20.99 -12.45 10.89
CA ARG A 111 22.17 -13.33 10.87
C ARG A 111 23.09 -13.04 12.04
N ALA A 112 23.35 -11.78 12.36
CA ALA A 112 24.14 -11.39 13.52
C ALA A 112 23.46 -11.81 14.84
N ASP A 113 22.14 -11.65 14.92
CA ASP A 113 21.34 -12.04 16.08
C ASP A 113 21.22 -13.57 16.23
N ALA A 114 21.14 -14.30 15.12
CA ALA A 114 21.20 -15.76 15.09
C ALA A 114 22.61 -16.29 15.46
N ALA A 115 23.68 -15.64 14.99
CA ALA A 115 25.05 -15.97 15.38
C ALA A 115 25.27 -15.74 16.88
N ARG A 116 24.71 -14.66 17.45
CA ARG A 116 24.72 -14.41 18.89
C ARG A 116 23.97 -15.49 19.67
N ARG A 117 22.80 -15.94 19.18
CA ARG A 117 22.01 -17.00 19.82
C ARG A 117 22.67 -18.38 19.72
N ALA A 118 23.36 -18.67 18.62
CA ALA A 118 24.11 -19.90 18.45
C ALA A 118 25.28 -20.02 19.45
N LEU A 119 25.93 -18.90 19.79
CA LEU A 119 26.94 -18.83 20.86
C LEU A 119 26.37 -19.12 22.25
N VAL A 120 25.08 -18.85 22.47
CA VAL A 120 24.36 -19.04 23.74
C VAL A 120 23.63 -20.41 23.79
N GLY A 121 23.67 -21.19 22.70
CA GLY A 121 23.04 -22.51 22.63
C GLY A 121 21.52 -22.51 22.42
N GLU A 122 20.92 -21.40 21.98
CA GLU A 122 19.47 -21.30 21.71
C GLU A 122 19.08 -21.85 20.32
N ASN A 123 17.84 -22.37 20.23
CA ASN A 123 17.27 -22.96 19.01
C ASN A 123 17.19 -22.00 17.80
N PRO A 124 17.29 -22.52 16.56
CA PRO A 124 17.35 -21.70 15.35
C PRO A 124 16.03 -21.00 15.00
N VAL A 125 16.14 -19.80 14.42
CA VAL A 125 15.02 -18.94 14.02
C VAL A 125 14.25 -19.55 12.83
N PRO A 126 12.92 -19.72 12.91
CA PRO A 126 12.10 -20.23 11.80
C PRO A 126 12.24 -19.40 10.51
N GLY A 127 12.44 -20.08 9.38
CA GLY A 127 12.57 -19.48 8.06
C GLY A 127 11.32 -18.69 7.62
N ALA A 128 11.55 -17.58 6.93
CA ALA A 128 10.48 -16.72 6.43
C ALA A 128 9.75 -17.39 5.25
N ARG A 129 8.66 -18.10 5.52
CA ARG A 129 7.76 -18.65 4.50
C ARG A 129 7.15 -17.49 3.69
N GLU A 130 7.23 -17.59 2.37
CA GLU A 130 6.68 -16.60 1.45
C GLU A 130 5.15 -16.59 1.56
N LYS A 131 4.57 -15.41 1.76
CA LYS A 131 3.14 -15.26 2.05
C LYS A 131 2.37 -14.91 0.78
N ASN A 132 1.29 -15.63 0.54
CA ASN A 132 0.31 -15.30 -0.50
C ASN A 132 -0.24 -13.89 -0.26
N ARG A 133 -0.31 -13.16 -1.36
CA ARG A 133 -0.47 -11.71 -1.39
C ARG A 133 -1.82 -11.49 -2.10
N VAL A 134 -2.80 -10.84 -1.44
CA VAL A 134 -4.20 -10.66 -1.93
C VAL A 134 -4.53 -9.18 -2.12
N PRO A 135 -5.20 -8.74 -3.21
CA PRO A 135 -5.32 -7.31 -3.50
C PRO A 135 -6.09 -6.59 -2.40
N SER A 136 -5.68 -5.37 -2.03
CA SER A 136 -6.46 -4.58 -1.07
C SER A 136 -7.82 -4.18 -1.67
N TRP A 137 -8.85 -4.12 -0.81
CA TRP A 137 -10.22 -3.83 -1.24
C TRP A 137 -10.40 -2.49 -1.94
N ILE A 138 -9.48 -1.55 -1.75
CA ILE A 138 -9.48 -0.28 -2.47
C ILE A 138 -9.45 -0.49 -3.99
N TRP A 139 -9.02 -1.65 -4.49
CA TRP A 139 -9.01 -1.98 -5.92
C TRP A 139 -10.25 -2.73 -6.40
N HIS A 140 -11.08 -3.22 -5.48
CA HIS A 140 -12.36 -3.79 -5.82
C HIS A 140 -13.33 -2.61 -6.01
N GLY A 141 -13.82 -2.44 -7.25
CA GLY A 141 -14.98 -1.58 -7.49
C GLY A 141 -16.10 -2.09 -6.59
N GLY A 142 -16.75 -1.19 -5.86
CA GLY A 142 -17.83 -1.59 -4.98
C GLY A 142 -18.96 -2.14 -5.82
N ASP A 143 -19.06 -3.46 -5.87
CA ASP A 143 -20.36 -4.08 -6.06
C ASP A 143 -20.42 -5.47 -5.47
N LEU A 144 -21.61 -5.75 -5.00
CA LEU A 144 -22.13 -7.04 -4.60
C LEU A 144 -21.79 -8.08 -5.67
N GLY A 145 -21.26 -9.23 -5.24
CA GLY A 145 -21.14 -10.39 -6.11
C GLY A 145 -19.84 -10.44 -6.91
N ALA A 146 -19.03 -11.44 -6.57
CA ALA A 146 -17.88 -11.89 -7.32
C ALA A 146 -18.12 -11.93 -8.85
N LYS A 147 -17.51 -11.02 -9.61
CA LYS A 147 -17.00 -11.32 -10.95
C LYS A 147 -15.66 -10.61 -11.19
N HIS A 148 -14.71 -11.43 -11.61
CA HIS A 148 -13.31 -11.16 -11.87
C HIS A 148 -13.14 -9.95 -12.81
N MET A 149 -12.73 -8.79 -12.29
CA MET A 149 -12.29 -7.66 -13.13
C MET A 149 -10.93 -7.99 -13.76
N PRO A 150 -10.80 -7.98 -15.10
CA PRO A 150 -9.53 -8.28 -15.80
C PRO A 150 -8.61 -7.06 -15.93
N VAL A 151 -8.84 -5.98 -15.17
CA VAL A 151 -8.16 -4.68 -15.38
C VAL A 151 -6.95 -4.48 -14.47
N LEU A 152 -6.30 -5.56 -14.05
CA LEU A 152 -4.89 -5.50 -13.67
C LEU A 152 -4.12 -6.34 -14.70
N SER A 153 -3.33 -5.66 -15.52
CA SER A 153 -2.38 -6.35 -16.41
C SER A 153 -1.48 -7.24 -15.53
N ASP A 154 -1.02 -8.40 -15.99
CA ASP A 154 -0.24 -9.34 -15.17
C ASP A 154 1.00 -8.74 -14.48
N GLY A 155 1.54 -7.65 -15.02
CA GLY A 155 2.62 -6.87 -14.40
C GLY A 155 2.20 -6.04 -13.18
N GLU A 156 0.91 -5.77 -12.99
CA GLU A 156 0.35 -4.94 -11.92
C GLU A 156 -0.07 -5.75 -10.71
N ARG A 157 -0.40 -7.04 -10.89
CA ARG A 157 -0.84 -7.93 -9.80
C ARG A 157 0.20 -8.01 -8.68
N ARG A 158 1.51 -8.14 -8.99
CA ARG A 158 2.58 -8.50 -8.03
C ARG A 158 2.73 -7.61 -6.78
N PHE A 159 2.13 -6.42 -6.75
CA PHE A 159 2.40 -5.42 -5.72
C PHE A 159 1.18 -4.87 -4.98
N CYS A 160 -0.05 -5.04 -5.48
CA CYS A 160 -1.26 -4.45 -4.89
C CYS A 160 -1.79 -5.19 -3.65
N PHE A 161 -0.95 -6.02 -3.03
CA PHE A 161 -1.39 -7.15 -2.23
C PHE A 161 -1.14 -6.94 -0.72
N SER A 162 -2.17 -7.04 0.11
CA SER A 162 -2.07 -7.02 1.57
C SER A 162 -1.69 -8.39 2.14
N ARG A 163 -1.13 -8.40 3.36
CA ARG A 163 -0.85 -9.62 4.14
C ARG A 163 -2.14 -10.11 4.79
N ARG A 164 -2.60 -11.31 4.46
CA ARG A 164 -3.53 -12.04 5.35
C ARG A 164 -2.76 -12.40 6.63
N ARG A 165 -3.32 -12.05 7.79
CA ARG A 165 -2.91 -12.60 9.08
C ARG A 165 -3.38 -14.04 9.17
#